data_AF-A0A934G0A0-F1
#
_entry.id   AF-A0A934G0A0-F1
#
_cell.length_a   1.000
_cell.length_b   1.000
_cell.length_c   1.000
_cell.angle_alpha   90.00
_cell.angle_beta   90.00
_cell.angle_gamma   90.00
#
_symmetry.space_group_name_H-M   'P 1'
#
loop_
_entity.id
_entity.type
_entity.pdbx_description
1 polymer ?
#
loop_
_entity_poly.entity_id
_entity_poly.type
_entity_poly.pdbx_seq_one_letter_code
_entity_poly.pdbx_strand_id
1 'polypeptide(L)'
;MRLERLNPVAFIIIAFTLLYIALVASYAEAGDDTRFRKAFTSAYNGQRFEAMAQLIKAKKGALAPEVRGLITEAARPGHGLEETLTLLDVAVVMATMNIHWNNGEATLLAEAEKALDAALVKKEGQLY
;
A
#
# COMPACT_ATOMS: atom_id res chain seq x y z
N MET A 1 -25.38 25.19 -35.00
CA MET A 1 -25.10 23.74 -35.03
C MET A 1 -26.38 23.01 -34.66
N ARG A 2 -27.03 22.35 -35.62
CA ARG A 2 -28.20 21.50 -35.36
C ARG A 2 -27.69 20.21 -34.73
N LEU A 3 -28.03 19.97 -33.46
CA LEU A 3 -27.94 18.65 -32.87
C LEU A 3 -29.02 17.82 -33.57
N GLU A 4 -28.61 17.07 -34.61
CA GLU A 4 -29.43 16.00 -35.18
C GLU A 4 -29.91 15.12 -34.03
N ARG A 5 -31.20 14.80 -34.00
CA ARG A 5 -31.83 14.05 -32.91
C ARG A 5 -31.06 12.75 -32.71
N LEU A 6 -30.17 12.71 -31.73
CA LEU A 6 -29.48 11.50 -31.31
C LEU A 6 -30.54 10.46 -31.02
N ASN A 7 -30.45 9.32 -31.72
CA ASN A 7 -31.38 8.22 -31.55
C ASN A 7 -31.45 7.89 -30.04
N PRO A 8 -32.63 7.93 -29.41
CA PRO A 8 -32.76 7.71 -27.97
C PRO A 8 -32.16 6.37 -27.53
N VAL A 9 -32.17 5.37 -28.42
CA VAL A 9 -31.52 4.07 -28.20
C VAL A 9 -30.00 4.20 -28.08
N ALA A 10 -29.38 5.00 -28.96
CA ALA A 10 -27.94 5.24 -28.92
C ALA A 10 -27.53 6.02 -27.66
N PHE A 11 -28.35 6.98 -27.24
CA PHE A 11 -28.12 7.71 -25.98
C PHE A 11 -28.16 6.79 -24.76
N ILE A 12 -29.15 5.88 -24.70
CA ILE A 12 -29.27 4.89 -23.62
C ILE A 12 -28.04 3.97 -23.58
N ILE A 13 -27.60 3.45 -24.73
CA ILE A 13 -26.42 2.56 -24.81
C ILE A 13 -25.15 3.27 -24.33
N ILE A 14 -24.96 4.54 -24.71
CA ILE A 14 -23.80 5.32 -24.27
C ILE A 14 -23.87 5.57 -22.76
N ALA A 15 -25.03 5.92 -22.22
CA ALA A 15 -25.21 6.13 -20.78
C ALA A 15 -24.92 4.86 -19.96
N PHE A 16 -25.40 3.69 -20.41
CA PHE A 16 -25.10 2.41 -19.75
C PHE A 16 -23.62 2.03 -19.86
N THR A 17 -22.98 2.29 -21.00
CA THR A 17 -21.55 2.04 -21.18
C THR A 17 -20.71 2.92 -20.24
N LEU A 18 -21.04 4.21 -20.13
CA LEU A 18 -20.35 5.12 -19.20
C LEU A 18 -20.57 4.73 -17.74
N LEU A 19 -21.78 4.31 -17.37
CA LEU A 19 -22.08 3.82 -16.02
C LEU A 19 -21.32 2.53 -15.71
N TYR A 20 -21.21 1.61 -16.67
CA TYR A 20 -20.43 0.38 -16.52
C TYR A 20 -18.94 0.67 -16.36
N ILE A 21 -18.38 1.60 -17.14
CA ILE A 21 -16.98 2.02 -17.02
C ILE A 21 -16.72 2.67 -15.65
N ALA A 22 -17.62 3.56 -15.19
CA ALA A 22 -17.51 4.16 -13.86
C ALA A 22 -17.59 3.11 -12.74
N LEU A 23 -18.45 2.10 -12.89
CA LEU A 23 -18.57 0.99 -11.96
C LEU A 23 -17.28 0.15 -11.95
N VAL A 24 -16.74 -0.24 -13.09
CA VAL A 24 -15.50 -1.02 -13.19
C VAL A 24 -14.30 -0.23 -12.65
N ALA A 25 -14.22 1.08 -12.94
CA ALA A 25 -13.19 1.95 -12.39
C ALA A 25 -13.24 2.03 -10.86
N SER A 26 -14.45 2.01 -10.26
CA SER A 26 -14.60 2.01 -8.79
C SER A 26 -14.10 0.73 -8.11
N TYR A 27 -14.03 -0.39 -8.84
CA TYR A 27 -13.47 -1.66 -8.34
C TYR A 27 -11.97 -1.82 -8.62
N ALA A 28 -11.38 -1.01 -9.50
CA ALA A 28 -10.01 -1.19 -9.98
C ALA A 28 -8.92 -0.69 -9.01
N GLU A 29 -9.22 0.17 -8.03
CA GLU A 29 -8.19 0.89 -7.25
C GLU A 29 -8.04 0.51 -5.76
N ALA A 30 -8.75 -0.49 -5.22
CA ALA A 30 -8.66 -0.73 -3.75
C ALA A 30 -8.69 -2.20 -3.28
N GLY A 31 -8.77 -3.18 -4.19
CA GLY A 31 -9.09 -4.56 -3.79
C GLY A 31 -7.91 -5.45 -3.37
N ASP A 32 -6.72 -5.20 -3.92
CA ASP A 32 -5.64 -6.21 -3.92
C ASP A 32 -4.51 -5.87 -2.94
N ASP A 33 -4.20 -4.58 -2.80
CA ASP A 33 -3.15 -4.06 -1.92
C ASP A 33 -3.52 -4.23 -0.43
N THR A 34 -4.77 -3.93 -0.06
CA THR A 34 -5.24 -4.12 1.32
C THR A 34 -5.24 -5.60 1.77
N ARG A 35 -5.39 -6.54 0.84
CA ARG A 35 -5.32 -7.98 1.13
C ARG A 35 -3.88 -8.43 1.35
N PHE A 36 -2.97 -7.99 0.50
CA PHE A 36 -1.55 -8.26 0.66
C PHE A 36 -1.03 -7.73 2.00
N ARG A 37 -1.26 -6.44 2.29
CA ARG A 37 -0.82 -5.81 3.54
C ARG A 37 -1.31 -6.57 4.76
N LYS A 38 -2.62 -6.86 4.83
CA LYS A 38 -3.22 -7.62 5.95
C LYS A 38 -2.59 -9.01 6.09
N ALA A 39 -2.41 -9.73 4.99
CA ALA A 39 -1.79 -11.06 5.01
C ALA A 39 -0.33 -11.00 5.48
N PHE A 40 0.43 -10.02 5.00
CA PHE A 40 1.82 -9.82 5.38
C PHE A 40 1.96 -9.44 6.85
N THR A 41 1.21 -8.44 7.33
CA THR A 41 1.21 -8.03 8.75
C THR A 41 0.75 -9.18 9.66
N SER A 42 -0.25 -9.97 9.26
CA SER A 42 -0.66 -11.15 10.02
C SER A 42 0.45 -12.21 10.09
N ALA A 43 1.19 -12.43 9.01
CA ALA A 43 2.33 -13.34 8.99
C ALA A 43 3.50 -12.81 9.83
N TYR A 44 3.74 -11.50 9.78
CA TYR A 44 4.73 -10.79 10.59
C TYR A 44 4.46 -10.97 12.08
N ASN A 45 3.25 -10.62 12.52
CA ASN A 45 2.83 -10.77 13.92
C ASN A 45 2.84 -12.22 14.40
N GLY A 46 2.56 -13.16 13.50
CA GLY A 46 2.64 -14.60 13.76
C GLY A 46 4.04 -15.20 13.61
N GLN A 47 5.07 -14.40 13.32
CA GLN A 47 6.44 -14.82 13.05
C GLN A 47 6.56 -15.92 11.98
N ARG A 48 5.64 -15.91 11.00
CA ARG A 48 5.55 -16.92 9.92
C ARG A 48 6.42 -16.51 8.75
N PHE A 49 7.73 -16.65 8.90
CA PHE A 49 8.72 -16.22 7.92
C PHE A 49 8.51 -16.83 6.52
N GLU A 50 8.17 -18.12 6.43
CA GLU A 50 7.90 -18.76 5.15
C GLU A 50 6.71 -18.12 4.41
N ALA A 51 5.65 -17.80 5.15
CA ALA A 51 4.48 -17.13 4.58
C ALA A 51 4.82 -15.71 4.10
N MET A 52 5.62 -14.96 4.88
CA MET A 52 6.12 -13.65 4.46
C MET A 52 6.95 -13.77 3.17
N ALA A 53 7.87 -14.73 3.09
CA ALA A 53 8.71 -14.93 1.91
C ALA A 53 7.87 -15.31 0.67
N GLN A 54 6.86 -16.15 0.81
CA GLN A 54 5.94 -16.50 -0.28
C GLN A 54 5.16 -15.27 -0.77
N LEU A 55 4.64 -14.45 0.15
CA LEU A 55 3.93 -13.22 -0.19
C LEU A 55 4.83 -12.23 -0.95
N ILE A 56 6.05 -12.00 -0.47
CA ILE A 56 7.03 -11.11 -1.12
C ILE A 56 7.35 -11.59 -2.53
N LYS A 57 7.63 -12.89 -2.71
CA LYS A 57 7.93 -13.48 -4.03
C LYS A 57 6.75 -13.37 -4.99
N ALA A 58 5.53 -13.54 -4.51
CA ALA A 58 4.32 -13.53 -5.35
C ALA A 58 3.92 -12.12 -5.82
N LYS A 59 4.27 -11.07 -5.08
CA LYS A 59 3.73 -9.70 -5.26
C LYS A 59 4.80 -8.63 -5.49
N LYS A 60 5.89 -8.94 -6.22
CA LYS A 60 7.01 -8.01 -6.48
C LYS A 60 6.60 -6.58 -6.86
N GLY A 61 5.64 -6.43 -7.78
CA GLY A 61 5.21 -5.12 -8.29
C GLY A 61 4.46 -4.25 -7.27
N ALA A 62 3.88 -4.84 -6.22
CA ALA A 62 3.11 -4.12 -5.21
C ALA A 62 3.96 -3.64 -4.02
N LEU A 63 5.19 -4.13 -3.86
CA LEU A 63 5.97 -3.93 -2.63
C LEU A 63 6.41 -2.48 -2.41
N ALA A 64 6.87 -1.78 -3.46
CA ALA A 64 7.29 -0.39 -3.33
C ALA A 64 6.12 0.54 -2.93
N PRO A 65 4.94 0.48 -3.59
CA PRO A 65 3.74 1.18 -3.12
C PRO A 65 3.35 0.83 -1.67
N GLU A 66 3.43 -0.45 -1.28
CA GLU A 66 3.04 -0.89 0.05
C GLU A 66 3.95 -0.35 1.15
N VAL A 67 5.27 -0.43 0.96
CA VAL A 67 6.26 0.13 1.90
C VAL A 67 6.07 1.64 2.05
N ARG A 68 5.94 2.37 0.94
CA ARG A 68 5.68 3.83 0.99
C ARG A 68 4.33 4.16 1.62
N GLY A 69 3.34 3.31 1.39
CA GLY A 69 2.03 3.42 2.01
C GLY A 69 2.09 3.29 3.53
N LEU A 70 2.87 2.33 4.05
CA LEU A 70 3.10 2.16 5.48
C LEU A 70 3.86 3.35 6.09
N ILE A 71 4.89 3.86 5.41
CA ILE A 71 5.62 5.06 5.86
C ILE A 71 4.67 6.27 5.93
N THR A 72 3.86 6.46 4.90
CA THR A 72 2.89 7.56 4.82
C THR A 72 1.81 7.43 5.88
N GLU A 73 1.32 6.22 6.12
CA GLU A 73 0.33 5.92 7.17
C GLU A 73 0.91 6.22 8.55
N ALA A 74 2.12 5.75 8.85
CA ALA A 74 2.81 6.00 10.11
C ALA A 74 3.04 7.50 10.39
N ALA A 75 3.16 8.31 9.35
CA ALA A 75 3.33 9.77 9.44
C ALA A 75 2.00 10.52 9.67
N ARG A 76 0.84 9.86 9.58
CA ARG A 76 -0.46 10.53 9.77
C ARG A 76 -0.65 10.99 11.22
N PRO A 77 -1.24 12.18 11.43
CA PRO A 77 -1.62 12.60 12.76
C PRO A 77 -2.71 11.68 13.30
N GLY A 78 -2.57 11.26 14.57
CA GLY A 78 -3.54 10.41 15.26
C GLY A 78 -3.02 9.02 15.62
N HIS A 79 -1.93 8.56 15.02
CA HIS A 79 -1.27 7.33 15.47
C HIS A 79 -0.49 7.55 16.76
N GLY A 80 -0.61 6.60 17.68
CA GLY A 80 0.26 6.51 18.85
C GLY A 80 1.66 6.09 18.46
N LEU A 81 2.66 6.41 19.29
CA LEU A 81 4.06 6.08 19.00
C LEU A 81 4.28 4.58 18.76
N GLU A 82 3.65 3.71 19.56
CA GLU A 82 3.74 2.25 19.39
C GLU A 82 3.19 1.78 18.04
N GLU A 83 2.09 2.38 17.60
CA GLU A 83 1.48 2.08 16.30
C GLU A 83 2.37 2.58 15.15
N THR A 84 2.91 3.81 15.26
CA THR A 84 3.88 4.34 14.32
C THR A 84 5.10 3.43 14.18
N LEU A 85 5.68 2.98 15.30
CA LEU A 85 6.84 2.09 15.29
C LEU A 85 6.50 0.74 14.65
N THR A 86 5.33 0.18 14.97
CA THR A 86 4.87 -1.09 14.39
C THR A 86 4.72 -1.01 12.87
N LEU A 87 4.11 0.07 12.37
CA LEU A 87 3.93 0.29 10.92
C LEU A 87 5.28 0.41 10.20
N LEU A 88 6.22 1.15 10.78
CA LEU A 88 7.54 1.38 10.19
C LEU A 88 8.42 0.12 10.25
N ASP A 89 8.33 -0.66 11.32
CA ASP A 89 9.02 -1.94 11.44
C ASP A 89 8.55 -2.94 10.39
N VAL A 90 7.23 -3.06 10.17
CA VAL A 90 6.67 -3.86 9.06
C VAL A 90 7.18 -3.37 7.70
N ALA A 91 7.28 -2.06 7.51
CA ALA A 91 7.78 -1.45 6.27
C ALA A 91 9.26 -1.81 6.01
N VAL A 92 10.10 -1.72 7.04
CA VAL A 92 11.52 -2.10 6.99
C VAL A 92 11.67 -3.58 6.65
N VAL A 93 10.95 -4.46 7.34
CA VAL A 93 11.00 -5.91 7.09
C VAL A 93 10.57 -6.23 5.66
N MET A 94 9.48 -5.64 5.20
CA MET A 94 8.99 -5.82 3.82
C MET A 94 10.02 -5.36 2.78
N ALA A 95 10.66 -4.21 2.99
CA ALA A 95 11.71 -3.68 2.10
C ALA A 95 12.96 -4.57 2.09
N THR A 96 13.44 -5.00 3.26
CA THR A 96 14.57 -5.92 3.40
C THR A 96 14.31 -7.24 2.67
N MET A 97 13.12 -7.81 2.86
CA MET A 97 12.73 -9.02 2.16
C MET A 97 12.63 -8.79 0.65
N ASN A 98 12.09 -7.65 0.20
CA ASN A 98 12.05 -7.33 -1.22
C ASN A 98 13.44 -7.29 -1.86
N ILE A 99 14.44 -6.70 -1.19
CA ILE A 99 15.82 -6.70 -1.67
C ILE A 99 16.33 -8.14 -1.85
N HIS A 100 16.14 -8.98 -0.83
CA HIS A 100 16.70 -10.33 -0.83
C HIS A 100 16.02 -11.28 -1.83
N TRP A 101 14.69 -11.25 -1.95
CA TRP A 101 13.96 -12.22 -2.79
C TRP A 101 13.63 -11.73 -4.19
N ASN A 102 13.59 -10.41 -4.41
CA ASN A 102 13.12 -9.83 -5.66
C ASN A 102 14.15 -8.89 -6.33
N ASN A 103 15.35 -8.71 -5.76
CA ASN A 103 16.30 -7.68 -6.16
C ASN A 103 15.66 -6.28 -6.13
N GLY A 104 14.89 -6.00 -5.07
CA GLY A 104 14.31 -4.68 -4.82
C GLY A 104 15.36 -3.59 -4.63
N GLU A 105 14.95 -2.34 -4.79
CA GLU A 105 15.85 -1.20 -4.66
C GLU A 105 16.24 -0.93 -3.19
N ALA A 106 17.54 -0.77 -2.93
CA ALA A 106 18.05 -0.45 -1.59
C ALA A 106 17.58 0.93 -1.08
N THR A 107 17.24 1.83 -1.99
CA THR A 107 16.67 3.16 -1.68
C THR A 107 15.36 3.04 -0.90
N LEU A 108 14.53 2.04 -1.19
CA LEU A 108 13.25 1.81 -0.51
C LEU A 108 13.45 1.41 0.95
N LEU A 109 14.48 0.60 1.23
CA LEU A 109 14.85 0.25 2.60
C LEU A 109 15.37 1.48 3.35
N ALA A 110 16.26 2.26 2.74
CA ALA A 110 16.80 3.48 3.34
C ALA A 110 15.71 4.52 3.66
N GLU A 111 14.67 4.63 2.81
CA GLU A 111 13.48 5.45 3.09
C GLU A 111 12.74 4.99 4.37
N ALA A 112 12.53 3.67 4.52
CA ALA A 112 11.84 3.09 5.67
C ALA A 112 12.67 3.21 6.97
N GLU A 113 13.96 2.91 6.92
CA GLU A 113 14.89 3.02 8.06
C GLU A 113 14.97 4.47 8.56
N LYS A 114 15.13 5.43 7.64
CA LYS A 114 15.17 6.86 8.00
C LYS A 114 13.89 7.30 8.71
N ALA A 115 12.72 6.80 8.28
CA ALA A 115 11.46 7.13 8.93
C ALA A 115 11.37 6.50 10.33
N LEU A 116 11.84 5.26 10.49
CA LEU A 116 11.91 4.56 11.79
C LEU A 116 12.83 5.29 12.77
N ASP A 117 14.04 5.66 12.34
CA ASP A 117 15.01 6.39 13.15
C ASP A 117 14.45 7.74 13.62
N ALA A 118 13.78 8.48 12.72
CA ALA A 118 13.13 9.74 13.08
C ALA A 118 12.04 9.55 14.15
N ALA A 119 11.28 8.46 14.08
CA ALA A 119 10.26 8.13 15.08
C ALA A 119 10.87 7.75 16.44
N LEU A 120 12.00 7.03 16.44
CA LEU A 120 12.73 6.67 17.66
C LEU A 120 13.37 7.89 18.34
N VAL A 121 13.97 8.81 17.57
CA VAL A 121 14.52 10.05 18.13
C VAL A 121 13.41 10.90 18.76
N LYS A 122 12.24 10.98 18.13
CA LYS A 122 11.08 11.67 18.69
C LYS A 122 10.62 11.05 20.02
N LYS A 123 10.66 9.72 20.15
CA LYS A 123 10.39 9.02 21.41
C LYS A 123 11.35 9.44 22.51
N GLU A 124 12.64 9.47 22.22
CA GLU A 124 13.67 9.84 23.20
C GLU A 124 13.49 11.28 23.67
N GLY A 125 13.19 12.22 22.76
CA GLY A 125 12.94 13.62 23.12
C GLY A 125 11.63 13.89 23.87
N GLN A 126 10.70 12.93 23.94
CA GLN A 126 9.47 13.02 24.73
C GLN A 126 9.59 12.42 26.14
N LEU A 127 10.71 11.74 26.43
CA LEU A 127 11.01 11.12 27.72
C LEU A 127 11.84 12.05 28.64
N TYR A 128 12.22 13.24 28.16
CA TYR A 128 12.91 14.30 28.90
C TYR A 128 12.04 15.57 28.94
#